data_AF-A0A3P7KRW4-F1
#
_entry.id   AF-A0A3P7KRW4-F1
#
_cell.length_a   1.000
_cell.length_b   1.000
_cell.length_c   1.000
_cell.angle_alpha   90.00
_cell.angle_beta   90.00
_cell.angle_gamma   90.00
#
_symmetry.space_group_name_H-M   'P 1'
#
loop_
_entity.id
_entity.type
_entity.pdbx_description
1 polymer ?
#
loop_
_entity_poly.entity_id
_entity_poly.type
_entity_poly.pdbx_seq_one_letter_code
_entity_poly.pdbx_strand_id
1 'polypeptide(L)'
;MFYTTLYLGEIASVIGTKYDFTEDKWLGSLYDKDNNIDIDNDMILSDIPRPTRLLSLYSPLSGIRMQVTTSYPVIHLYGSKYLKCIGKRNEKYGTGKGLAIEPQLYTAAVNYPHFPSIEITPDQPYLREIIHSFSIEPASDN
;
A
#
# COMPACT_ATOMS: atom_id res chain seq x y z
N MET A 1 -12.58 2.29 26.96
CA MET A 1 -11.46 3.06 26.38
C MET A 1 -11.71 3.11 24.88
N PHE A 2 -11.91 4.29 24.31
CA PHE A 2 -12.19 4.46 22.90
C PHE A 2 -10.90 4.85 22.18
N TYR A 3 -10.58 4.14 21.11
CA TYR A 3 -9.45 4.43 20.24
C TYR A 3 -9.98 4.61 18.81
N THR A 4 -9.35 5.48 18.04
CA THR A 4 -9.75 5.77 16.66
C THR A 4 -8.50 5.88 15.79
N THR A 5 -8.59 5.44 14.55
CA THR A 5 -7.53 5.52 13.53
C THR A 5 -7.89 6.62 12.53
N LEU A 6 -8.11 7.84 13.05
CA LEU A 6 -8.41 9.00 12.20
C LEU A 6 -7.12 9.52 11.56
N TYR A 7 -7.17 9.72 10.24
CA TYR A 7 -6.17 10.51 9.53
C TYR A 7 -6.26 11.95 9.97
N LEU A 8 -5.13 12.59 10.29
CA LEU A 8 -5.07 13.98 10.76
C LEU A 8 -4.99 15.01 9.61
N GLY A 9 -4.95 14.55 8.36
CA GLY A 9 -4.86 15.42 7.18
C GLY A 9 -3.46 15.94 6.88
N GLU A 10 -2.46 15.65 7.71
CA GLU A 10 -1.06 16.02 7.46
C GLU A 10 -0.42 15.09 6.42
N ILE A 11 0.34 15.68 5.49
CA ILE A 11 1.19 14.95 4.55
C ILE A 11 2.64 15.07 5.05
N ALA A 12 3.23 13.95 5.44
CA ALA A 12 4.61 13.86 5.88
C ALA A 12 5.52 13.26 4.80
N SER A 13 6.76 13.73 4.73
CA SER A 13 7.78 13.10 3.89
C SER A 13 8.13 11.72 4.42
N VAL A 14 8.25 10.74 3.52
CA VAL A 14 8.77 9.41 3.86
C VAL A 14 10.28 9.40 4.03
N ILE A 15 11.01 10.39 3.46
CA ILE A 15 12.47 10.42 3.43
C ILE A 15 13.05 10.39 4.83
N GLY A 16 13.95 9.43 5.08
CA GLY A 16 14.59 9.25 6.39
C GLY A 16 13.69 8.62 7.45
N THR A 17 12.47 8.20 7.09
CA THR A 17 11.57 7.45 7.97
C THR A 17 11.64 5.94 7.67
N LYS A 18 11.05 5.12 8.55
CA LYS A 18 10.93 3.67 8.28
C LYS A 18 10.07 3.36 7.06
N TYR A 19 9.19 4.29 6.67
CA TYR A 19 8.29 4.19 5.51
C TYR A 19 8.95 4.62 4.19
N ASP A 20 10.24 4.95 4.18
CA ASP A 20 10.97 5.21 2.95
C ASP A 20 11.20 3.91 2.15
N PHE A 21 10.45 3.79 1.05
CA PHE A 21 10.57 2.74 0.03
C PHE A 21 10.81 3.36 -1.35
N THR A 22 11.49 4.51 -1.41
CA THR A 22 11.90 5.12 -2.68
C THR A 22 12.99 4.30 -3.39
N GLU A 23 13.68 3.44 -2.64
CA GLU A 23 14.56 2.38 -3.12
C GLU A 23 14.07 1.01 -2.61
N ASP A 24 14.49 -0.06 -3.29
CA ASP A 24 14.14 -1.43 -2.92
C ASP A 24 14.62 -1.74 -1.49
N LYS A 25 13.68 -2.15 -0.64
CA LYS A 25 13.92 -2.40 0.78
C LYS A 25 13.12 -3.60 1.25
N TRP A 26 13.74 -4.41 2.10
CA TRP A 26 13.06 -5.54 2.74
C TRP A 26 11.88 -5.05 3.58
N LEU A 27 10.70 -5.65 3.35
CA LEU A 27 9.49 -5.36 4.11
C LEU A 27 9.66 -5.68 5.61
N GLY A 28 10.59 -6.59 5.95
CA GLY A 28 10.98 -6.90 7.33
C GLY A 28 11.51 -5.70 8.12
N SER A 29 11.93 -4.62 7.46
CA SER A 29 12.29 -3.37 8.13
C SER A 29 11.11 -2.64 8.79
N LEU A 30 9.87 -3.02 8.46
CA LEU A 30 8.65 -2.53 9.11
C LEU A 30 8.16 -3.45 10.23
N TYR A 31 8.82 -4.57 10.49
CA TYR A 31 8.33 -5.50 11.50
C TYR A 31 8.42 -4.88 12.89
N ASP A 32 7.29 -4.85 13.60
CA ASP A 32 7.27 -4.49 15.00
C ASP A 32 7.67 -5.69 15.89
N LYS A 33 7.72 -5.46 17.21
CA LYS A 33 8.10 -6.46 18.20
C LYS A 33 7.23 -7.73 18.18
N ASP A 34 6.03 -7.66 17.62
CA ASP A 34 5.08 -8.76 17.57
C ASP A 34 5.07 -9.41 16.16
N ASN A 35 6.07 -9.10 15.31
CA ASN A 35 6.22 -9.51 13.91
C ASN A 35 5.09 -9.03 12.99
N ASN A 36 4.44 -7.92 13.33
CA ASN A 36 3.45 -7.31 12.45
C ASN A 36 4.17 -6.44 11.41
N ILE A 37 3.67 -6.42 10.18
CA ILE A 37 4.11 -5.41 9.21
C ILE A 37 3.47 -4.08 9.64
N ASP A 38 4.24 -3.20 10.26
CA ASP A 38 3.71 -1.98 10.89
C ASP A 38 3.51 -0.85 9.87
N ILE A 39 2.48 -1.02 9.03
CA ILE A 39 2.01 -0.06 8.05
C ILE A 39 0.48 -0.14 7.91
N ASP A 40 -0.16 1.02 7.91
CA ASP A 40 -1.60 1.23 7.74
C ASP A 40 -1.81 2.66 7.23
N ASN A 41 -1.14 2.98 6.12
CA ASN A 41 -0.93 4.35 5.67
C ASN A 41 -1.11 4.49 4.16
N ASP A 42 -1.66 5.64 3.78
CA ASP A 42 -1.63 6.14 2.41
C ASP A 42 -0.21 6.53 1.99
N MET A 43 0.31 5.88 0.95
CA MET A 43 1.55 6.25 0.29
C MET A 43 1.23 7.10 -0.95
N ILE A 44 1.57 8.39 -0.89
CA ILE A 44 1.31 9.33 -1.99
C ILE A 44 2.30 9.08 -3.13
N LEU A 45 1.76 8.90 -4.33
CA LEU A 45 2.56 8.70 -5.54
C LEU A 45 3.07 10.04 -6.07
N SER A 46 4.36 10.12 -6.40
CA SER A 46 4.98 11.37 -6.85
C SER A 46 4.33 11.93 -8.12
N ASP A 47 4.31 13.26 -8.23
CA ASP A 47 3.81 13.99 -9.40
C ASP A 47 4.81 14.07 -10.57
N ILE A 48 6.00 13.49 -10.41
CA ILE A 48 6.97 13.40 -11.50
C ILE A 48 6.39 12.47 -12.57
N PRO A 49 6.26 12.93 -13.84
CA PRO A 49 5.81 12.08 -14.94
C PRO A 49 6.83 10.94 -15.14
N ARG A 50 6.56 9.79 -14.54
CA ARG A 50 7.22 8.54 -14.89
C ARG A 50 6.27 7.78 -15.81
N PRO A 51 6.78 7.07 -16.83
CA PRO A 51 5.95 6.24 -17.70
C PRO A 51 5.12 5.19 -16.93
N THR A 52 5.46 4.90 -15.67
CA THR A 52 4.67 4.10 -14.73
C THR A 52 4.80 4.63 -13.31
N ARG A 53 3.67 4.93 -12.64
CA ARG A 53 3.60 5.06 -11.17
C ARG A 53 3.53 3.64 -10.61
N LEU A 54 4.66 3.13 -10.13
CA LEU A 54 4.87 1.72 -9.90
C LEU A 54 5.11 1.43 -8.42
N LEU A 55 4.33 0.50 -7.85
CA LEU A 55 4.72 -0.27 -6.68
C LEU A 55 5.26 -1.63 -7.15
N SER A 56 6.36 -2.11 -6.57
CA SER A 56 6.86 -3.47 -6.81
C SER A 56 7.00 -4.23 -5.50
N LEU A 57 6.57 -5.50 -5.51
CA LEU A 57 6.73 -6.44 -4.41
C LEU A 57 7.34 -7.73 -4.97
N TYR A 58 8.45 -8.17 -4.38
CA TYR A 58 9.16 -9.37 -4.80
C TYR A 58 9.33 -10.33 -3.62
N SER A 59 9.14 -11.62 -3.90
CA SER A 59 9.39 -12.71 -2.96
C SER A 59 10.54 -13.56 -3.47
N PRO A 60 11.76 -13.47 -2.89
CA PRO A 60 12.89 -14.29 -3.32
C PRO A 60 12.67 -15.79 -3.09
N LEU A 61 11.83 -16.16 -2.12
CA LEU A 61 11.49 -17.56 -1.85
C LEU A 61 10.75 -18.22 -3.01
N SER A 62 9.93 -17.46 -3.74
CA SER A 62 9.11 -17.97 -4.84
C SER A 62 9.55 -17.48 -6.23
N GLY A 63 10.43 -16.47 -6.28
CA GLY A 63 10.78 -15.76 -7.50
C GLY A 63 9.66 -14.88 -8.07
N ILE A 64 8.50 -14.80 -7.40
CA ILE A 64 7.35 -14.03 -7.91
C ILE A 64 7.58 -12.55 -7.65
N ARG A 65 7.49 -11.75 -8.71
CA ARG A 65 7.35 -10.29 -8.63
C ARG A 65 5.93 -9.90 -9.00
N MET A 66 5.33 -9.05 -8.17
CA MET A 66 4.12 -8.31 -8.49
C MET A 66 4.47 -6.85 -8.68
N GLN A 67 3.87 -6.24 -9.69
CA GLN A 67 3.97 -4.83 -10.01
C GLN A 67 2.56 -4.25 -10.10
N VAL A 68 2.36 -3.08 -9.50
CA VAL A 68 1.08 -2.36 -9.52
C VAL A 68 1.28 -1.01 -10.18
N THR A 69 0.56 -0.77 -11.27
CA THR A 69 0.42 0.55 -11.89
C THR A 69 -1.01 1.02 -11.75
N THR A 70 -1.21 2.32 -11.54
CA THR A 70 -2.55 2.86 -11.27
C THR A 70 -2.69 4.33 -11.68
N SER A 71 -3.93 4.73 -11.98
CA SER A 71 -4.31 6.14 -12.15
C SER A 71 -4.73 6.83 -10.85
N TYR A 72 -4.78 6.11 -9.72
CA TYR A 72 -4.99 6.70 -8.41
C TYR A 72 -3.76 7.51 -7.95
N PRO A 73 -3.96 8.55 -7.11
CA PRO A 73 -2.86 9.35 -6.58
C PRO A 73 -2.16 8.73 -5.37
N VAL A 74 -2.77 7.73 -4.73
CA VAL A 74 -2.31 7.12 -3.49
C VAL A 74 -2.42 5.60 -3.59
N ILE A 75 -1.52 4.90 -2.90
CA ILE A 75 -1.67 3.47 -2.58
C ILE A 75 -1.70 3.34 -1.07
N HIS A 76 -2.83 2.91 -0.53
CA HIS A 76 -2.92 2.56 0.88
C HIS A 76 -2.29 1.17 1.10
N LEU A 77 -1.40 1.07 2.08
CA LEU A 77 -0.72 -0.17 2.44
C LEU A 77 -1.10 -0.57 3.86
N TYR A 78 -1.64 -1.79 3.99
CA TYR A 78 -2.04 -2.35 5.28
C TYR A 78 -1.40 -3.71 5.54
N GLY A 79 -0.63 -3.79 6.62
CA GLY A 79 0.16 -4.95 7.03
C GLY A 79 -0.59 -6.07 7.75
N SER A 80 -1.93 -6.10 7.64
CA SER A 80 -2.78 -7.13 8.25
C SER A 80 -2.69 -7.22 9.78
N LYS A 81 -2.46 -6.09 10.48
CA LYS A 81 -2.30 -6.04 11.95
C LYS A 81 -3.42 -6.77 12.71
N TYR A 82 -4.65 -6.55 12.28
CA TYR A 82 -5.88 -7.04 12.92
C TYR A 82 -6.48 -8.28 12.26
N LEU A 83 -5.80 -8.89 11.28
CA LEU A 83 -6.32 -10.06 10.58
C LEU A 83 -6.42 -11.27 11.51
N LYS A 84 -7.61 -11.86 11.61
CA LYS A 84 -7.87 -13.08 12.39
C LYS A 84 -9.02 -13.88 11.81
N CYS A 85 -8.72 -14.89 11.00
CA CYS A 85 -9.74 -15.78 10.43
C CYS A 85 -9.17 -17.15 10.04
N ILE A 86 -10.07 -18.09 9.70
CA ILE A 86 -9.70 -19.33 9.02
C ILE A 86 -9.83 -19.10 7.52
N GLY A 87 -8.72 -19.30 6.81
CA GLY A 87 -8.57 -19.06 5.39
C GLY A 87 -8.67 -20.32 4.53
N LYS A 88 -8.11 -20.22 3.33
CA LYS A 88 -8.07 -21.32 2.36
C LYS A 88 -7.30 -22.50 2.95
N ARG A 89 -7.72 -23.72 2.60
CA ARG A 89 -7.09 -24.98 3.08
C ARG A 89 -6.99 -25.07 4.61
N ASN A 90 -7.94 -24.46 5.32
CA ASN A 90 -8.01 -24.42 6.79
C ASN A 90 -6.80 -23.75 7.47
N GLU A 91 -6.07 -22.91 6.73
CA GLU A 91 -4.94 -22.15 7.27
C GLU A 91 -5.44 -21.04 8.19
N LYS A 92 -4.79 -20.85 9.34
CA LYS A 92 -5.09 -19.72 10.23
C LYS A 92 -4.40 -18.47 9.68
N TYR A 93 -5.19 -17.48 9.27
CA TYR A 93 -4.67 -16.16 8.92
C TYR A 93 -4.65 -15.29 10.18
N GLY A 94 -3.45 -14.89 10.56
CA GLY A 94 -3.19 -14.04 11.72
C GLY A 94 -2.46 -12.77 11.31
N THR A 95 -1.90 -12.09 12.30
CA THR A 95 -1.20 -10.84 12.06
C THR A 95 0.02 -10.99 11.15
N GLY A 96 0.25 -10.02 10.28
CA GLY A 96 1.39 -9.99 9.35
C GLY A 96 1.30 -11.03 8.22
N LYS A 97 0.17 -11.75 8.11
CA LYS A 97 0.01 -12.84 7.14
C LYS A 97 -0.05 -12.37 5.68
N GLY A 98 -0.36 -11.10 5.45
CA GLY A 98 -0.41 -10.51 4.13
C GLY A 98 -0.22 -9.00 4.16
N LEU A 99 -0.01 -8.43 2.98
CA LEU A 99 0.01 -7.00 2.74
C LEU A 99 -1.15 -6.68 1.79
N ALA A 100 -2.06 -5.83 2.22
CA ALA A 100 -3.06 -5.25 1.33
C ALA A 100 -2.44 -4.05 0.60
N ILE A 101 -2.71 -3.96 -0.71
CA ILE A 101 -2.24 -2.91 -1.61
C ILE A 101 -3.48 -2.32 -2.27
N GLU A 102 -3.82 -1.11 -1.86
CA GLU A 102 -5.13 -0.51 -2.12
C GLU A 102 -4.96 0.85 -2.81
N PRO A 103 -4.78 0.88 -4.15
CA PRO A 103 -4.81 2.13 -4.90
C PRO A 103 -6.15 2.86 -4.76
N GLN A 104 -6.10 4.12 -4.30
CA GLN A 104 -7.30 4.88 -3.95
C GLN A 104 -7.08 6.41 -4.02
N LEU A 105 -8.16 7.16 -3.79
CA LEU A 105 -8.09 8.59 -3.47
C LEU A 105 -7.64 8.75 -2.00
N TYR A 106 -7.21 9.95 -1.62
CA TYR A 106 -6.72 10.22 -0.27
C TYR A 106 -7.75 9.83 0.79
N THR A 107 -7.32 9.09 1.79
CA THR A 107 -8.16 8.70 2.92
C THR A 107 -8.69 9.95 3.59
N ALA A 108 -9.99 9.94 3.90
CA ALA A 108 -10.71 11.07 4.50
C ALA A 108 -10.68 12.38 3.70
N ALA A 109 -10.44 12.36 2.38
CA ALA A 109 -10.40 13.56 1.53
C ALA A 109 -11.63 14.47 1.65
N VAL A 110 -12.84 13.90 1.84
CA VAL A 110 -14.06 14.70 2.06
C VAL A 110 -13.94 15.64 3.27
N ASN A 111 -13.16 15.26 4.27
CA ASN A 111 -13.00 16.00 5.52
C ASN A 111 -11.83 17.00 5.48
N TYR A 112 -11.00 16.97 4.43
CA TYR A 112 -9.76 17.74 4.34
C TYR A 112 -9.73 18.55 3.02
N PRO A 113 -10.18 19.82 3.04
CA PRO A 113 -10.34 20.63 1.82
C PRO A 113 -9.06 20.87 1.01
N HIS A 114 -7.89 20.68 1.61
CA HIS A 114 -6.59 20.79 0.94
C HIS A 114 -6.18 19.51 0.18
N PHE A 115 -6.88 18.38 0.39
CA PHE A 115 -6.71 17.19 -0.42
C PHE A 115 -7.41 17.32 -1.77
N PRO A 116 -6.97 16.59 -2.81
CA PRO A 116 -7.66 16.57 -4.09
C PRO A 116 -9.14 16.21 -3.93
N SER A 117 -10.00 16.94 -4.64
CA SER A 117 -11.44 16.67 -4.61
C SER A 117 -11.75 15.24 -5.05
N ILE A 118 -12.72 14.63 -4.38
CA ILE A 118 -13.25 13.30 -4.71
C ILE A 118 -14.70 13.38 -5.22
N GLU A 119 -15.19 14.59 -5.48
CA GLU A 119 -16.53 14.82 -6.01
C GLU A 119 -16.66 14.25 -7.43
N ILE A 120 -17.77 13.56 -7.68
CA ILE A 120 -18.11 13.01 -8.98
C ILE A 120 -19.29 13.81 -9.51
N THR A 121 -19.13 14.40 -10.68
CA THR A 121 -20.18 15.19 -11.34
C THR A 121 -20.52 14.56 -12.69
N PRO A 122 -21.68 14.86 -13.31
CA PRO A 122 -21.99 14.39 -14.66
C PRO A 122 -20.92 14.75 -15.70
N ASP A 123 -20.25 15.90 -15.53
CA ASP A 123 -19.18 16.39 -16.42
C ASP A 123 -17.81 15.77 -16.11
N GLN A 124 -17.66 15.16 -14.93
CA GLN A 124 -16.45 14.48 -14.47
C GLN A 124 -16.79 13.07 -13.98
N PRO A 125 -17.07 12.13 -14.90
CA PRO A 125 -17.41 10.76 -14.54
C PRO A 125 -16.21 10.06 -13.89
N TYR A 126 -16.51 9.16 -12.96
CA TYR A 126 -15.50 8.38 -12.27
C TYR A 126 -14.86 7.34 -13.18
N LEU A 127 -13.56 7.53 -13.49
CA LEU A 127 -12.76 6.57 -14.26
C LEU A 127 -11.39 6.40 -13.62
N ARG A 128 -11.08 5.16 -13.24
CA ARG A 128 -9.83 4.77 -12.59
C ARG A 128 -9.40 3.38 -13.04
N GLU A 129 -8.10 3.11 -12.95
CA GLU A 129 -7.51 1.83 -13.36
C GLU A 129 -6.45 1.37 -12.35
N ILE A 130 -6.35 0.06 -12.20
CA ILE A 130 -5.32 -0.63 -11.45
C ILE A 130 -4.88 -1.83 -12.27
N ILE A 131 -3.61 -1.89 -12.63
CA ILE A 131 -3.00 -2.97 -13.39
C ILE A 131 -2.07 -3.72 -12.47
N HIS A 132 -2.35 -5.01 -12.27
CA HIS A 132 -1.47 -5.94 -11.57
C HIS A 132 -0.72 -6.77 -12.60
N SER A 133 0.60 -6.61 -12.67
CA SER A 133 1.48 -7.38 -13.53
C SER A 133 2.28 -8.35 -12.69
N PHE A 134 2.37 -9.60 -13.15
CA PHE A 134 3.09 -10.66 -12.46
C PHE A 134 4.18 -11.22 -13.37
N SER A 135 5.37 -11.38 -12.82
CA SER A 135 6.49 -12.03 -13.48
C SER A 135 7.20 -13.00 -12.53
N ILE A 136 8.03 -13.86 -13.11
CA ILE A 136 8.97 -14.69 -12.38
C ILE A 136 10.37 -14.17 -12.70
N GLU A 137 11.15 -13.93 -11.65
CA GLU A 137 12.58 -13.64 -11.74
C GLU A 137 13.36 -14.83 -11.18
N PRO A 138 14.56 -15.14 -11.71
CA PRO A 138 15.42 -16.14 -11.11
C PRO A 138 15.57 -15.85 -9.62
N ALA A 139 15.33 -16.85 -8.77
CA ALA A 139 15.65 -16.72 -7.36
C ALA A 139 17.14 -16.41 -7.25
N SER A 140 17.51 -15.43 -6.42
CA SER A 140 18.91 -15.22 -6.08
C SER A 140 19.43 -16.50 -5.45
N ASP A 141 20.47 -17.11 -6.02
CA ASP A 141 21.17 -18.22 -5.37
C ASP A 141 21.74 -17.67 -4.05
N ASN A 142 21.21 -18.16 -2.91
CA ASN A 142 21.80 -17.94 -1.59
C ASN A 142 23.00 -18.88 -1.40
#